data_AF-A0AAD5SG61-F1
#
_entry.id   AF-A0AAD5SG61-F1
#
_cell.length_a   1.000
_cell.length_b   1.000
_cell.length_c   1.000
_cell.angle_alpha   90.00
_cell.angle_beta   90.00
_cell.angle_gamma   90.00
#
_symmetry.space_group_name_H-M   'P 1'
#
loop_
_entity.id
_entity.type
_entity.pdbx_description
1 polymer ?
#
loop_
_entity_poly.entity_id
_entity_poly.type
_entity_poly.pdbx_seq_one_letter_code
_entity_poly.pdbx_strand_id
1 'polypeptide(L)'
;FSSHQIAGVVLVTIGVIISTYSSANTSSKSSEPATSLREWITGISLLTLALFLASFLGQLQQWTYSKYGKHWREGLFYTHALGMPAFLLFWGDLREQVHAYSASQPVSLVDAGAPWVAPFLSKGGWEFLRSGVWAQIVMPKLWMFLLLNTVTQYVCISGVHRLSSIATAVTLNLVLSVRKFVSLLLSVFLFHNDFTKGHWIGTTAVFVGTAIYSGLIPWPTPAHKSSTLKEE
;
A
#
# COMPACT_ATOMS: atom_id res chain seq x y z
N PHE A 1 -12.06 22.72 -5.32
CA PHE A 1 -12.56 21.39 -5.69
C PHE A 1 -13.75 21.57 -6.62
N SER A 2 -13.77 20.88 -7.75
CA SER A 2 -14.90 20.89 -8.69
C SER A 2 -15.94 19.83 -8.28
N SER A 3 -17.21 20.02 -8.65
CA SER A 3 -18.32 19.14 -8.25
C SER A 3 -18.10 17.67 -8.63
N HIS A 4 -17.44 17.41 -9.78
CA HIS A 4 -17.09 16.06 -10.21
C HIS A 4 -16.02 15.40 -9.32
N GLN A 5 -15.07 16.18 -8.81
CA GLN A 5 -14.03 15.66 -7.89
C GLN A 5 -14.66 15.23 -6.56
N ILE A 6 -15.63 15.98 -6.06
CA ILE A 6 -16.35 15.64 -4.82
C ILE A 6 -17.18 14.37 -5.04
N ALA A 7 -17.93 14.29 -6.13
CA ALA A 7 -18.73 13.11 -6.48
C ALA A 7 -17.86 11.85 -6.63
N GLY A 8 -16.70 11.97 -7.29
CA GLY A 8 -15.74 10.87 -7.44
C GLY A 8 -15.22 10.37 -6.09
N VAL A 9 -14.83 11.26 -5.18
CA VAL A 9 -14.33 10.90 -3.83
C VAL A 9 -15.43 10.21 -3.00
N VAL A 10 -16.66 10.70 -3.04
CA VAL A 10 -17.80 10.06 -2.34
C VAL A 10 -18.04 8.65 -2.88
N LEU A 11 -18.03 8.48 -4.19
CA LEU A 11 -18.25 7.17 -4.82
C LEU A 11 -17.15 6.16 -4.47
N VAL A 12 -15.88 6.59 -4.47
CA VAL A 12 -14.75 5.74 -4.02
C VAL A 12 -14.94 5.32 -2.57
N THR A 13 -15.36 6.23 -1.70
CA THR A 13 -15.57 5.95 -0.28
C THR A 13 -16.66 4.89 -0.08
N ILE A 14 -17.79 5.02 -0.79
CA ILE A 14 -18.87 4.01 -0.77
C ILE A 14 -18.38 2.65 -1.28
N GLY A 15 -17.62 2.62 -2.38
CA GLY A 15 -17.07 1.39 -2.93
C GLY A 15 -16.15 0.64 -1.95
N VAL A 16 -15.29 1.37 -1.23
CA VAL A 16 -14.42 0.80 -0.19
C VAL A 16 -15.25 0.25 0.98
N ILE A 17 -16.30 0.96 1.42
CA ILE A 17 -17.18 0.50 2.51
C ILE A 17 -17.88 -0.80 2.13
N ILE A 18 -18.47 -0.87 0.93
CA ILE A 18 -19.16 -2.08 0.43
C ILE A 18 -18.19 -3.27 0.34
N SER A 19 -16.99 -3.04 -0.20
CA SER A 19 -15.97 -4.09 -0.29
C SER A 19 -15.55 -4.58 1.09
N THR A 20 -15.29 -3.66 2.03
CA THR A 20 -14.87 -3.98 3.40
C THR A 20 -15.93 -4.77 4.14
N TYR A 21 -17.20 -4.36 4.02
CA TYR A 21 -18.32 -5.07 4.62
C TYR A 21 -18.51 -6.47 4.02
N SER A 22 -18.37 -6.60 2.69
CA SER A 22 -18.43 -7.89 2.00
C SER A 22 -17.32 -8.85 2.46
N SER A 23 -16.10 -8.34 2.69
CA SER A 23 -14.99 -9.13 3.25
C SER A 23 -15.25 -9.55 4.70
N ALA A 24 -15.82 -8.66 5.52
CA ALA A 24 -16.17 -8.96 6.91
C ALA A 24 -17.21 -10.09 7.00
N ASN A 25 -18.20 -10.08 6.11
CA ASN A 25 -19.27 -11.07 6.08
C ASN A 25 -18.84 -12.46 5.59
N THR A 26 -17.72 -12.54 4.83
CA THR A 26 -17.11 -13.83 4.48
C THR A 26 -16.29 -14.41 5.64
N SER A 27 -15.65 -13.58 6.45
CA SER A 27 -14.84 -14.00 7.60
C SER A 27 -15.68 -14.35 8.85
N SER A 28 -16.86 -13.75 9.01
CA SER A 28 -17.75 -14.00 10.15
C SER A 28 -18.50 -15.34 10.09
N LYS A 29 -18.53 -16.02 8.94
CA LYS A 29 -19.20 -17.33 8.79
C LYS A 29 -18.44 -18.50 9.44
N SER A 30 -17.24 -18.27 9.94
CA SER A 30 -16.32 -19.32 10.42
C SER A 30 -15.92 -19.22 11.90
N SER A 31 -16.48 -18.29 12.71
CA SER A 31 -16.03 -18.09 14.10
C SER A 31 -17.14 -17.54 15.04
N GLU A 32 -17.01 -17.80 16.35
CA GLU A 32 -17.88 -17.33 17.44
C GLU A 32 -18.25 -15.83 17.35
N PRO A 33 -19.53 -15.44 17.56
CA PRO A 33 -20.06 -14.14 17.12
C PRO A 33 -19.61 -12.92 17.95
N ALA A 34 -19.25 -13.06 19.23
CA ALA A 34 -18.98 -11.92 20.11
C ALA A 34 -17.51 -11.46 20.12
N THR A 35 -16.54 -12.37 20.01
CA THR A 35 -15.11 -12.05 19.91
C THR A 35 -14.76 -11.46 18.54
N SER A 36 -15.40 -11.97 17.48
CA SER A 36 -15.19 -11.51 16.10
C SER A 36 -15.53 -10.03 15.88
N LEU A 37 -16.64 -9.54 16.45
CA LEU A 37 -17.04 -8.13 16.27
C LEU A 37 -16.09 -7.16 16.99
N ARG A 38 -15.61 -7.52 18.19
CA ARG A 38 -14.69 -6.67 18.95
C ARG A 38 -13.35 -6.57 18.23
N GLU A 39 -12.79 -7.69 17.79
CA GLU A 39 -11.54 -7.73 17.01
C GLU A 39 -11.68 -6.94 15.70
N TRP A 40 -12.80 -7.11 14.99
CA TRP A 40 -13.10 -6.38 13.76
C TRP A 40 -13.17 -4.86 13.97
N ILE A 41 -13.91 -4.39 14.98
CA ILE A 41 -14.00 -2.96 15.31
C ILE A 41 -12.63 -2.41 15.73
N THR A 42 -11.84 -3.17 16.51
CA THR A 42 -10.49 -2.74 16.90
C THR A 42 -9.54 -2.66 15.70
N GLY A 43 -9.65 -3.56 14.72
CA GLY A 43 -8.90 -3.49 13.48
C GLY A 43 -9.25 -2.26 12.66
N ILE A 44 -10.54 -1.98 12.48
CA ILE A 44 -11.01 -0.79 11.74
C ILE A 44 -10.59 0.51 12.43
N SER A 45 -10.71 0.60 13.76
CA SER A 45 -10.33 1.81 14.49
C SER A 45 -8.84 2.08 14.40
N LEU A 46 -8.00 1.04 14.52
CA LEU A 46 -6.55 1.14 14.40
C LEU A 46 -6.13 1.55 12.98
N LEU A 47 -6.73 0.96 11.94
CA LEU A 47 -6.46 1.33 10.55
C LEU A 47 -6.90 2.77 10.25
N THR A 48 -8.05 3.20 10.76
CA THR A 48 -8.55 4.57 10.57
C THR A 48 -7.63 5.60 11.22
N LEU A 49 -7.21 5.35 12.47
CA LEU A 49 -6.25 6.20 13.17
C LEU A 49 -4.91 6.25 12.43
N ALA A 50 -4.42 5.10 11.96
CA ALA A 50 -3.18 5.02 11.20
C ALA A 50 -3.25 5.84 9.89
N LEU A 51 -4.36 5.76 9.16
CA LEU A 51 -4.56 6.55 7.94
C LEU A 51 -4.64 8.05 8.22
N PHE A 52 -5.26 8.44 9.34
CA PHE A 52 -5.31 9.83 9.78
C PHE A 52 -3.90 10.35 10.09
N LEU A 53 -3.12 9.63 10.90
CA LEU A 53 -1.73 9.97 11.23
C LEU A 53 -0.84 10.00 9.98
N ALA A 54 -1.03 9.07 9.04
CA ALA A 54 -0.29 9.04 7.78
C ALA A 54 -0.58 10.27 6.90
N SER A 55 -1.84 10.73 6.84
CA SER A 55 -2.19 11.95 6.10
C SER A 55 -1.59 13.21 6.75
N PHE A 56 -1.61 13.28 8.09
CA PHE A 56 -0.97 14.34 8.84
C PHE A 56 0.56 14.36 8.61
N LEU A 57 1.22 13.21 8.67
CA LEU A 57 2.65 13.08 8.37
C LEU A 57 2.97 13.54 6.94
N GLY A 58 2.13 13.19 5.95
CA GLY A 58 2.29 13.65 4.57
C GLY A 58 2.21 15.18 4.45
N GLN A 59 1.29 15.83 5.18
CA GLN A 59 1.18 17.29 5.21
C GLN A 59 2.40 17.94 5.89
N LEU A 60 2.89 17.37 7.00
CA LEU A 60 4.10 17.83 7.69
C LEU A 60 5.33 17.74 6.79
N GLN A 61 5.45 16.66 6.00
CA GLN A 61 6.54 16.49 5.03
C GLN A 61 6.51 17.59 3.96
N GLN A 62 5.33 17.89 3.40
CA GLN A 62 5.17 18.97 2.41
C GLN A 62 5.49 20.35 3.00
N TRP A 63 5.01 20.64 4.21
CA TRP A 63 5.31 21.89 4.91
C TRP A 63 6.81 22.06 5.17
N THR A 64 7.47 20.99 5.64
CA THR A 64 8.91 20.99 5.93
C THR A 64 9.73 21.20 4.66
N TYR A 65 9.40 20.52 3.56
CA TYR A 65 10.10 20.70 2.28
C TYR A 65 9.88 22.07 1.64
N SER A 66 8.74 22.71 1.90
CA SER A 66 8.48 24.09 1.47
C SER A 66 9.34 25.09 2.25
N LYS A 67 9.50 24.89 3.56
CA LYS A 67 10.20 25.83 4.45
C LYS A 67 11.72 25.70 4.44
N TYR A 68 12.26 24.48 4.42
CA TYR A 68 13.70 24.20 4.59
C TYR A 68 14.40 23.73 3.31
N GLY A 69 13.67 23.67 2.19
CA GLY A 69 14.21 23.18 0.92
C GLY A 69 14.06 21.67 0.75
N LYS A 70 14.24 21.22 -0.49
CA LYS A 70 13.90 19.86 -0.93
C LYS A 70 15.03 18.86 -0.70
N HIS A 71 15.53 18.77 0.53
CA HIS A 71 16.56 17.81 0.93
C HIS A 71 15.94 16.46 1.33
N TRP A 72 15.56 15.66 0.34
CA TRP A 72 14.85 14.38 0.58
C TRP A 72 15.68 13.36 1.38
N ARG A 73 17.01 13.37 1.24
CA ARG A 73 17.92 12.45 1.98
C ARG A 73 17.93 12.74 3.48
N GLU A 74 17.95 14.01 3.86
CA GLU A 74 17.91 14.43 5.26
C GLU A 74 16.54 14.16 5.86
N GLY A 75 15.46 14.45 5.13
CA GLY A 75 14.11 14.10 5.58
C GLY A 75 13.93 12.59 5.80
N LEU A 76 14.54 11.75 4.96
CA LEU A 76 14.56 10.31 5.15
C LEU A 76 15.31 9.93 6.43
N PHE A 77 16.50 10.51 6.65
CA PHE A 77 17.30 10.27 7.86
C PHE A 77 16.53 10.65 9.13
N TYR A 78 15.97 11.86 9.21
CA TYR A 78 15.25 12.32 10.40
C TYR A 78 14.00 11.49 10.69
N THR A 79 13.24 11.08 9.67
CA THR A 79 12.04 10.26 9.88
C THR A 79 12.39 8.91 10.51
N HIS A 80 13.49 8.29 10.08
CA HIS A 80 13.93 7.01 10.64
C HIS A 80 14.63 7.17 11.98
N ALA A 81 15.48 8.19 12.14
CA ALA A 81 16.19 8.47 13.39
C ALA A 81 15.21 8.82 14.52
N LEU A 82 14.15 9.58 14.24
CA LEU A 82 13.10 9.90 15.21
C LEU A 82 12.13 8.74 15.45
N GLY A 83 11.96 7.84 14.47
CA GLY A 83 11.17 6.62 14.62
C GLY A 83 11.86 5.52 15.43
N MET A 84 13.19 5.42 15.37
CA MET A 84 13.97 4.40 16.09
C MET A 84 13.70 4.34 17.61
N PRO A 85 13.66 5.47 18.35
CA PRO A 85 13.33 5.47 19.77
C PRO A 85 11.96 4.82 20.09
N ALA A 86 10.98 4.91 19.20
CA ALA A 86 9.68 4.30 19.41
C ALA A 86 9.75 2.75 19.38
N PHE A 87 10.72 2.16 18.69
CA PHE A 87 10.93 0.70 18.72
C PHE A 87 11.39 0.18 20.07
N LEU A 88 11.99 1.03 20.92
CA LEU A 88 12.39 0.65 22.28
C LEU A 88 11.17 0.31 23.15
N LEU A 89 10.01 0.92 22.89
CA LEU A 89 8.77 0.61 23.60
C LEU A 89 8.29 -0.83 23.35
N PHE A 90 8.63 -1.42 22.20
CA PHE A 90 8.21 -2.75 21.77
C PHE A 90 9.33 -3.80 21.85
N TRP A 91 10.40 -3.52 22.61
CA TRP A 91 11.56 -4.40 22.69
C TRP A 91 11.23 -5.83 23.15
N GLY A 92 10.23 -5.99 24.02
CA GLY A 92 9.76 -7.29 24.51
C GLY A 92 9.22 -8.20 23.40
N ASP A 93 8.49 -7.64 22.44
CA ASP A 93 7.95 -8.41 21.31
C ASP A 93 9.04 -8.68 20.26
N LEU A 94 9.95 -7.71 20.06
CA LEU A 94 11.07 -7.84 19.12
C LEU A 94 12.00 -8.99 19.50
N ARG A 95 12.34 -9.16 20.79
CA ARG A 95 13.21 -10.26 21.21
C ARG A 95 12.58 -11.62 20.93
N GLU A 96 11.27 -11.75 21.15
CA GLU A 96 10.56 -13.01 20.94
C GLU A 96 10.52 -13.37 19.45
N GLN A 97 10.24 -12.38 18.60
CA GLN A 97 10.26 -12.57 17.15
C GLN A 97 11.67 -12.87 16.62
N VAL A 98 12.72 -12.23 17.14
CA VAL A 98 14.11 -12.52 16.76
C VAL A 98 14.48 -13.96 17.09
N HIS A 99 14.07 -14.47 18.25
CA HIS A 99 14.27 -15.87 18.61
C HIS A 99 13.47 -16.81 17.69
N ALA A 100 12.19 -16.51 17.43
CA ALA A 100 11.37 -17.29 16.50
C ALA A 100 11.93 -17.29 15.06
N TYR A 101 12.49 -16.18 14.60
CA TYR A 101 13.09 -16.04 13.28
C TYR A 101 14.37 -16.85 13.14
N SER A 102 15.19 -16.83 14.19
CA SER A 102 16.46 -17.57 14.25
C SER A 102 16.25 -19.09 14.35
N ALA A 103 15.11 -19.53 14.90
CA ALA A 103 14.72 -20.93 14.97
C ALA A 103 14.15 -21.48 13.65
N SER A 104 13.95 -20.65 12.62
CA SER A 104 13.35 -21.10 11.36
C SER A 104 14.29 -21.92 10.48
N GLN A 105 13.69 -22.71 9.58
CA GLN A 105 14.45 -23.59 8.70
C GLN A 105 15.47 -22.81 7.85
N PRO A 106 16.74 -23.21 7.87
CA PRO A 106 17.77 -22.63 7.01
C PRO A 106 17.49 -23.00 5.55
N VAL A 107 17.48 -22.00 4.67
CA VAL A 107 17.27 -22.18 3.22
C VAL A 107 18.40 -21.47 2.49
N SER A 108 18.93 -22.12 1.45
CA SER A 108 19.95 -21.51 0.59
C SER A 108 19.34 -20.34 -0.19
N LEU A 109 20.12 -19.27 -0.39
CA LEU A 109 19.67 -18.05 -1.08
C LEU A 109 19.13 -18.34 -2.50
N VAL A 110 19.71 -19.33 -3.17
CA VAL A 110 19.30 -19.80 -4.50
C VAL A 110 17.95 -20.53 -4.47
N ASP A 111 17.72 -21.37 -3.45
CA ASP A 111 16.47 -22.14 -3.31
C ASP A 111 15.29 -21.23 -2.91
N ALA A 112 15.56 -20.14 -2.17
CA ALA A 112 14.56 -19.14 -1.82
C ALA A 112 14.15 -18.26 -3.01
N GLY A 113 15.08 -17.97 -3.92
CA GLY A 113 14.82 -17.22 -5.17
C GLY A 113 14.21 -18.07 -6.29
N ALA A 114 14.32 -19.39 -6.20
CA ALA A 114 13.86 -20.31 -7.24
C ALA A 114 12.41 -20.09 -7.70
N PRO A 115 11.39 -19.92 -6.83
CA PRO A 115 10.01 -19.76 -7.29
C PRO A 115 9.77 -18.52 -8.16
N TRP A 116 10.56 -17.46 -7.95
CA TRP A 116 10.36 -16.16 -8.58
C TRP A 116 11.19 -16.00 -9.85
N VAL A 117 12.39 -16.57 -9.86
CA VAL A 117 13.35 -16.38 -10.95
C VAL A 117 13.37 -17.60 -11.88
N ALA A 118 12.98 -18.80 -11.41
CA ALA A 118 12.99 -20.04 -12.22
C ALA A 118 12.26 -19.94 -13.56
N PRO A 119 11.11 -19.25 -13.65
CA PRO A 119 10.42 -19.08 -14.94
C PRO A 119 11.20 -18.21 -15.93
N PHE A 120 12.09 -17.35 -15.46
CA PHE A 120 12.75 -16.32 -16.27
C PHE A 120 14.17 -16.70 -16.71
N LEU A 121 14.79 -17.69 -16.08
CA LEU A 121 16.19 -18.02 -16.29
C LEU A 121 16.36 -19.42 -16.93
N SER A 122 17.28 -19.54 -17.90
CA SER A 122 17.53 -20.80 -18.62
C SER A 122 18.13 -21.89 -17.70
N LYS A 123 17.95 -23.18 -18.04
CA LYS A 123 18.45 -24.32 -17.23
C LYS A 123 19.96 -24.24 -16.94
N GLY A 124 20.77 -23.78 -17.91
CA GLY A 124 22.20 -23.57 -17.70
C GLY A 124 22.53 -22.38 -16.79
N GLY A 125 21.70 -21.33 -16.79
CA GLY A 125 21.81 -20.23 -15.85
C GLY A 125 21.53 -20.65 -14.40
N TRP A 126 20.57 -21.59 -14.21
CA TRP A 126 20.25 -22.17 -12.91
C TRP A 126 21.40 -22.98 -12.31
N GLU A 127 22.01 -23.83 -13.12
CA GLU A 127 23.14 -24.67 -12.70
C GLU A 127 24.38 -23.82 -12.41
N PHE A 128 24.60 -22.73 -13.14
CA PHE A 128 25.63 -21.74 -12.83
C PHE A 128 25.38 -21.00 -11.51
N LEU A 129 24.14 -20.57 -11.26
CA LEU A 129 23.76 -19.90 -10.00
C LEU A 129 23.87 -20.84 -8.79
N ARG A 130 23.55 -22.13 -8.96
CA ARG A 130 23.67 -23.15 -7.91
C ARG A 130 25.11 -23.56 -7.63
N SER A 131 26.01 -23.45 -8.60
CA SER A 131 27.46 -23.68 -8.40
C SER A 131 28.22 -22.45 -7.90
N GLY A 132 27.60 -21.27 -7.97
CA GLY A 132 28.17 -20.02 -7.45
C GLY A 132 28.17 -19.90 -5.92
N VAL A 133 28.93 -18.91 -5.43
CA VAL A 133 29.08 -18.57 -4.00
C VAL A 133 27.73 -18.34 -3.29
N TRP A 134 26.71 -17.94 -4.05
CA TRP A 134 25.34 -17.69 -3.57
C TRP A 134 24.64 -18.94 -2.99
N ALA A 135 25.01 -20.14 -3.43
CA ALA A 135 24.45 -21.38 -2.91
C ALA A 135 25.01 -21.75 -1.52
N GLN A 136 26.16 -21.19 -1.13
CA GLN A 136 26.80 -21.47 0.16
C GLN A 136 26.31 -20.55 1.30
N ILE A 137 25.56 -19.49 0.96
CA ILE A 137 24.96 -18.60 1.95
C ILE A 137 23.65 -19.22 2.43
N VAL A 138 23.72 -19.87 3.59
CA VAL A 138 22.58 -20.48 4.26
C VAL A 138 22.09 -19.52 5.34
N MET A 139 20.86 -19.02 5.18
CA MET A 139 20.22 -18.09 6.11
C MET A 139 18.84 -18.63 6.50
N PRO A 140 18.35 -18.39 7.74
CA PRO A 140 16.99 -18.75 8.10
C PRO A 140 15.99 -18.04 7.18
N LYS A 141 14.99 -18.79 6.70
CA LYS A 141 14.03 -18.32 5.69
C LYS A 141 13.33 -17.01 6.07
N LEU A 142 12.95 -16.85 7.34
CA LEU A 142 12.26 -15.65 7.83
C LEU A 142 13.14 -14.40 7.76
N TRP A 143 14.43 -14.52 8.08
CA TRP A 143 15.40 -13.43 7.96
C TRP A 143 15.60 -12.98 6.52
N MET A 144 15.59 -13.93 5.57
CA MET A 144 15.67 -13.59 4.15
C MET A 144 14.45 -12.83 3.66
N PHE A 145 13.24 -13.26 4.03
CA PHE A 145 12.01 -12.53 3.65
C PHE A 145 11.95 -11.15 4.29
N LEU A 146 12.40 -11.00 5.54
CA LEU A 146 12.48 -9.71 6.19
C LEU A 146 13.44 -8.79 5.45
N LEU A 147 14.64 -9.26 5.12
CA LEU A 147 15.63 -8.49 4.37
C LEU A 147 15.08 -8.06 3.00
N LEU A 148 14.45 -8.98 2.26
CA LEU A 148 13.85 -8.68 0.96
C LEU A 148 12.73 -7.63 1.08
N ASN A 149 11.88 -7.75 2.10
CA ASN A 149 10.82 -6.78 2.39
C ASN A 149 11.43 -5.41 2.75
N THR A 150 12.43 -5.35 3.62
CA THR A 150 13.12 -4.11 3.99
C THR A 150 13.80 -3.43 2.80
N VAL A 151 14.49 -4.19 1.93
CA VAL A 151 15.12 -3.64 0.71
C VAL A 151 14.05 -3.08 -0.22
N THR A 152 12.98 -3.82 -0.46
CA THR A 152 11.88 -3.38 -1.33
C THR A 152 11.19 -2.14 -0.77
N GLN A 153 10.92 -2.12 0.53
CA GLN A 153 10.36 -0.96 1.24
C GLN A 153 11.29 0.25 1.13
N TYR A 154 12.59 0.08 1.36
CA TYR A 154 13.55 1.17 1.24
C TYR A 154 13.56 1.78 -0.18
N VAL A 155 13.60 0.95 -1.22
CA VAL A 155 13.52 1.41 -2.62
C VAL A 155 12.19 2.12 -2.88
N CYS A 156 11.08 1.58 -2.36
CA CYS A 156 9.75 2.16 -2.52
C CYS A 156 9.60 3.52 -1.81
N ILE A 157 10.08 3.65 -0.58
CA ILE A 157 10.02 4.86 0.25
C ILE A 157 10.96 5.91 -0.33
N SER A 158 12.19 5.53 -0.68
CA SER A 158 13.15 6.42 -1.34
C SER A 158 12.61 6.93 -2.67
N GLY A 159 11.97 6.07 -3.45
CA GLY A 159 11.31 6.44 -4.71
C GLY A 159 10.19 7.46 -4.49
N VAL A 160 9.35 7.27 -3.47
CA VAL A 160 8.25 8.20 -3.15
C VAL A 160 8.78 9.54 -2.62
N HIS A 161 9.76 9.56 -1.72
CA HIS A 161 10.37 10.79 -1.22
C HIS A 161 11.08 11.56 -2.34
N ARG A 162 11.77 10.87 -3.25
CA ARG A 162 12.37 11.47 -4.43
C ARG A 162 11.32 12.04 -5.37
N LEU A 163 10.27 11.29 -5.66
CA LEU A 163 9.17 11.79 -6.51
C LEU A 163 8.47 12.97 -5.86
N SER A 164 8.31 12.97 -4.54
CA SER A 164 7.70 14.07 -3.77
C SER A 164 8.45 15.39 -3.90
N SER A 165 9.77 15.31 -4.09
CA SER A 165 10.60 16.49 -4.32
C SER A 165 10.43 17.10 -5.73
N ILE A 166 10.02 16.30 -6.73
CA ILE A 166 10.04 16.69 -8.16
C ILE A 166 8.63 16.85 -8.75
N ALA A 167 7.65 16.10 -8.24
CA ALA A 167 6.28 16.05 -8.75
C ALA A 167 5.31 16.85 -7.87
N THR A 168 4.17 17.25 -8.47
CA THR A 168 3.08 17.88 -7.72
C THR A 168 2.34 16.83 -6.87
N ALA A 169 1.65 17.28 -5.82
CA ALA A 169 0.88 16.40 -4.92
C ALA A 169 -0.15 15.51 -5.66
N VAL A 170 -0.69 15.99 -6.79
CA VAL A 170 -1.66 15.25 -7.63
C VAL A 170 -1.00 14.05 -8.32
N THR A 171 0.18 14.25 -8.91
CA THR A 171 0.95 13.18 -9.57
C THR A 171 1.42 12.13 -8.55
N LEU A 172 1.79 12.55 -7.34
CA LEU A 172 2.15 11.63 -6.26
C LEU A 172 0.97 10.74 -5.86
N ASN A 173 -0.19 11.34 -5.66
CA ASN A 173 -1.41 10.60 -5.31
C ASN A 173 -1.81 9.62 -6.41
N LEU A 174 -1.63 9.98 -7.68
CA LEU A 174 -1.90 9.10 -8.82
C LEU A 174 -0.92 7.91 -8.85
N VAL A 175 0.40 8.16 -8.75
CA VAL A 175 1.42 7.09 -8.76
C VAL A 175 1.25 6.13 -7.57
N LEU A 176 0.95 6.65 -6.39
CA LEU A 176 0.69 5.85 -5.18
C LEU A 176 -0.58 5.00 -5.34
N SER A 177 -1.62 5.53 -5.97
CA SER A 177 -2.86 4.79 -6.26
C SER A 177 -2.63 3.69 -7.29
N VAL A 178 -1.87 3.97 -8.35
CA VAL A 178 -1.50 2.99 -9.39
C VAL A 178 -0.70 1.83 -8.78
N ARG A 179 0.29 2.10 -7.92
CA ARG A 179 1.06 1.03 -7.24
C ARG A 179 0.15 0.09 -6.45
N LYS A 180 -0.73 0.64 -5.64
CA LYS A 180 -1.67 -0.15 -4.82
C LYS A 180 -2.65 -0.94 -5.69
N PHE A 181 -3.11 -0.34 -6.79
CA PHE A 181 -4.01 -0.99 -7.74
C PHE A 181 -3.34 -2.15 -8.49
N VAL A 182 -2.11 -1.96 -8.98
CA VAL A 182 -1.34 -3.03 -9.65
C VAL A 182 -1.08 -4.19 -8.69
N SER A 183 -0.73 -3.89 -7.43
CA SER A 183 -0.59 -4.93 -6.41
C SER A 183 -1.88 -5.70 -6.15
N LEU A 184 -3.03 -5.02 -6.16
CA LEU A 184 -4.34 -5.67 -6.03
C LEU A 184 -4.60 -6.58 -7.24
N LEU A 185 -4.43 -6.09 -8.47
CA LEU A 185 -4.64 -6.89 -9.68
C LEU A 185 -3.75 -8.14 -9.73
N LEU A 186 -2.47 -8.01 -9.34
CA LEU A 186 -1.55 -9.14 -9.24
C LEU A 186 -2.00 -10.13 -8.17
N SER A 187 -2.47 -9.64 -7.02
CA SER A 187 -3.04 -10.51 -5.98
C SER A 187 -4.27 -11.28 -6.47
N VAL A 188 -5.14 -10.65 -7.27
CA VAL A 188 -6.32 -11.31 -7.84
C VAL A 188 -5.93 -12.38 -8.85
N PHE A 189 -5.04 -12.01 -9.77
CA PHE A 189 -4.61 -12.91 -10.84
C PHE A 189 -3.85 -14.13 -10.30
N LEU A 190 -3.05 -13.94 -9.25
CA LEU A 190 -2.19 -14.99 -8.70
C LEU A 190 -2.89 -15.91 -7.70
N PHE A 191 -3.84 -15.41 -6.89
CA PHE A 191 -4.49 -16.20 -5.84
C PHE A 191 -5.85 -16.80 -6.24
N HIS A 192 -6.39 -16.51 -7.44
CA HIS A 192 -7.64 -17.11 -7.95
C HIS A 192 -8.78 -17.11 -6.90
N ASN A 193 -8.87 -16.04 -6.10
CA ASN A 193 -9.82 -16.02 -4.98
C ASN A 193 -11.25 -15.79 -5.50
N ASP A 194 -12.22 -16.53 -4.96
CA ASP A 194 -13.62 -16.42 -5.33
C ASP A 194 -14.21 -15.08 -4.86
N PHE A 195 -14.15 -14.08 -5.73
CA PHE A 195 -14.78 -12.79 -5.48
C PHE A 195 -16.29 -12.95 -5.40
N THR A 196 -16.83 -12.82 -4.18
CA THR A 196 -18.28 -12.68 -4.00
C THR A 196 -18.80 -11.44 -4.73
N LYS A 197 -20.08 -11.44 -5.09
CA LYS A 197 -20.73 -10.36 -5.87
C LYS A 197 -20.52 -8.96 -5.25
N GLY A 198 -20.39 -8.86 -3.92
CA GLY A 198 -20.14 -7.60 -3.21
C GLY A 198 -18.77 -6.98 -3.51
N HIS A 199 -17.72 -7.79 -3.67
CA HIS A 199 -16.39 -7.31 -4.02
C HIS A 199 -16.33 -6.78 -5.46
N TRP A 200 -17.07 -7.40 -6.39
CA TRP A 200 -17.19 -6.91 -7.77
C TRP A 200 -17.86 -5.55 -7.84
N ILE A 201 -18.94 -5.35 -7.09
CA ILE A 201 -19.65 -4.06 -7.00
C ILE A 201 -18.73 -3.00 -6.38
N GLY A 202 -18.05 -3.31 -5.27
CA GLY A 202 -17.11 -2.39 -4.61
C GLY A 202 -15.95 -1.99 -5.52
N THR A 203 -15.34 -2.96 -6.22
CA THR A 203 -14.22 -2.71 -7.14
C THR A 203 -14.63 -1.82 -8.32
N THR A 204 -15.81 -2.09 -8.90
CA THR A 204 -16.36 -1.29 -10.00
C THR A 204 -16.63 0.14 -9.54
N ALA A 205 -17.23 0.33 -8.36
CA ALA A 205 -17.50 1.65 -7.81
C ALA A 205 -16.21 2.46 -7.55
N VAL A 206 -15.15 1.83 -7.01
CA VAL A 206 -13.85 2.47 -6.79
C VAL A 206 -13.20 2.88 -8.11
N PHE A 207 -13.27 2.03 -9.14
CA PHE A 207 -12.69 2.31 -10.44
C PHE A 207 -13.42 3.47 -11.14
N VAL A 208 -14.76 3.43 -11.18
CA VAL A 208 -15.59 4.49 -11.77
C VAL A 208 -15.39 5.81 -11.01
N GLY A 209 -15.38 5.78 -9.67
CA GLY A 209 -15.14 6.99 -8.87
C GLY A 209 -13.77 7.61 -9.10
N THR A 210 -12.73 6.79 -9.28
CA THR A 210 -11.37 7.25 -9.63
C THR A 210 -11.32 7.86 -11.04
N ALA A 211 -12.03 7.26 -12.01
CA ALA A 211 -12.11 7.78 -13.38
C ALA A 211 -12.87 9.12 -13.47
N ILE A 212 -13.94 9.30 -12.67
CA ILE A 212 -14.65 10.58 -12.54
C ILE A 212 -13.76 11.63 -11.87
N TYR A 213 -13.06 11.28 -10.79
CA TYR A 213 -12.17 12.20 -10.08
C TYR A 213 -11.01 12.70 -10.94
N SER A 214 -10.43 11.80 -11.76
CA SER A 214 -9.30 12.11 -12.65
C SER A 214 -9.71 12.83 -13.94
N GLY A 215 -11.01 13.02 -14.18
CA GLY A 215 -11.52 13.69 -15.39
C GLY A 215 -11.45 12.83 -16.65
N LEU A 216 -11.23 11.51 -16.52
CA LEU A 216 -11.27 10.57 -17.64
C LEU A 216 -12.70 10.37 -18.17
N ILE A 217 -13.70 10.53 -17.29
CA ILE A 217 -15.12 10.48 -17.63
C ILE A 217 -15.66 11.91 -17.67
N PRO A 218 -16.20 12.38 -18.81
CA PRO A 218 -16.80 13.71 -18.90
C PRO A 218 -17.99 13.82 -17.95
N TRP A 219 -17.90 14.74 -17.00
CA TRP A 219 -18.98 14.98 -16.03
C TRP A 219 -20.04 15.90 -16.64
N PRO A 220 -21.35 15.62 -16.49
CA PRO A 220 -22.40 16.54 -16.90
C PRO A 220 -22.33 17.81 -16.05
N THR A 221 -21.67 18.85 -16.55
CA THR A 221 -21.75 20.18 -15.94
C THR A 221 -23.12 20.76 -16.24
N PRO A 222 -23.91 21.16 -15.23
CA PRO A 222 -25.12 21.93 -15.48
C PRO A 222 -24.72 23.23 -16.18
N ALA A 223 -25.34 23.51 -17.33
CA ALA A 223 -25.15 24.76 -18.05
C ALA A 223 -25.53 25.92 -17.12
N HIS A 224 -24.55 26.71 -16.70
CA HIS A 224 -24.83 27.95 -16.00
C HIS A 224 -25.53 28.87 -17.00
N LYS A 225 -26.86 28.93 -16.92
CA LYS A 225 -27.68 29.86 -17.70
C LYS A 225 -27.26 31.26 -17.27
N SER A 226 -26.42 31.93 -18.06
CA SER A 226 -26.16 33.35 -17.91
C SER A 226 -27.45 34.09 -18.29
N SER A 227 -28.36 34.23 -17.34
CA SER A 227 -29.36 35.27 -17.38
C SER A 227 -28.65 36.59 -17.08
N THR A 228 -27.97 37.16 -18.08
CA THR A 228 -27.72 38.60 -18.09
C THR A 228 -29.03 39.26 -18.44
N LEU A 229 -29.65 39.76 -17.38
CA LEU A 229 -30.82 40.61 -17.35
C LEU A 229 -30.65 41.78 -18.33
N LYS A 230 -31.76 42.11 -19.00
CA LYS A 230 -32.04 43.46 -19.47
C LYS A 230 -31.86 44.41 -18.29
N GLU A 231 -31.02 45.42 -18.44
CA GLU A 231 -31.19 46.74 -17.81
C GLU A 231 -30.48 47.76 -18.72
N GLU A 232 -31.35 48.56 -19.35
CA GLU A 232 -31.21 49.90 -19.96
C GLU A 232 -29.99 50.27 -20.83
#